data_AF-A0A2Z3GXE7-F1
#
_entry.id   AF-A0A2Z3GXE7-F1
#
_cell.length_a   1.000
_cell.length_b   1.000
_cell.length_c   1.000
_cell.angle_alpha   90.00
_cell.angle_beta   90.00
_cell.angle_gamma   90.00
#
_symmetry.space_group_name_H-M   'P 1'
#
loop_
_entity.id
_entity.type
_entity.pdbx_description
1 polymer ?
#
loop_
_entity_poly.entity_id
_entity_poly.type
_entity_poly.pdbx_seq_one_letter_code
_entity_poly.pdbx_strand_id
1 'polypeptide(L)'
;MIDGLPAFPDETPEPDWKELRVAAGGAMVTLRRMGDSLTCVVWGNADDALVASWGRFVWACAAAGEGVVVVETGAVSASDFAQLSDIRPA
;
A
#
# COMPACT_ATOMS: atom_id res chain seq x y z
N MET A 1 14.12 -4.38 -10.60
CA MET A 1 14.91 -3.66 -9.57
C MET A 1 14.87 -2.14 -9.74
N ILE A 2 14.51 -1.39 -8.70
CA ILE A 2 14.72 0.07 -8.57
C ILE A 2 15.63 0.29 -7.35
N ASP A 3 16.77 0.97 -7.53
CA ASP A 3 17.81 1.15 -6.49
C ASP A 3 18.30 -0.16 -5.85
N GLY A 4 18.30 -1.27 -6.60
CA GLY A 4 18.70 -2.59 -6.07
C GLY A 4 17.67 -3.26 -5.16
N LEU A 5 16.41 -2.80 -5.18
CA LEU A 5 15.29 -3.42 -4.47
C LEU A 5 14.26 -4.02 -5.44
N PRO A 6 13.56 -5.11 -5.04
CA PRO A 6 12.53 -5.72 -5.86
C PRO A 6 11.47 -4.69 -6.25
N ALA A 7 11.18 -4.64 -7.54
CA ALA A 7 10.11 -3.82 -8.09
C ALA A 7 8.99 -4.76 -8.52
N PHE A 8 7.80 -4.60 -7.96
CA PHE A 8 6.63 -5.37 -8.36
C PHE A 8 5.92 -4.64 -9.52
N PRO A 9 5.41 -5.34 -10.56
CA PRO A 9 5.27 -6.80 -10.69
C PRO A 9 6.46 -7.54 -11.32
N ASP A 10 7.56 -6.86 -11.62
CA ASP A 10 8.66 -7.45 -12.39
C ASP A 10 9.33 -8.64 -11.66
N GLU A 11 9.29 -8.65 -10.33
CA GLU A 11 9.90 -9.68 -9.49
C GLU A 11 8.95 -10.14 -8.37
N THR A 12 8.97 -11.46 -8.06
CA THR A 12 8.25 -12.00 -6.90
C THR A 12 9.06 -11.71 -5.63
N PRO A 13 8.47 -11.11 -4.59
CA PRO A 13 9.15 -10.85 -3.32
C PRO A 13 9.66 -12.14 -2.66
N GLU A 14 10.88 -12.13 -2.13
CA GLU A 14 11.37 -13.21 -1.25
C GLU A 14 10.53 -13.30 0.04
N PRO A 15 10.35 -14.47 0.68
CA PRO A 15 9.46 -14.62 1.83
C PRO A 15 9.73 -13.66 3.01
N ASP A 16 10.96 -13.19 3.16
CA ASP A 16 11.46 -12.28 4.19
C ASP A 16 11.70 -10.85 3.67
N TRP A 17 11.05 -10.48 2.56
CA TRP A 17 11.11 -9.13 2.03
C TRP A 17 10.82 -8.08 3.12
N LYS A 18 11.62 -7.02 3.11
CA LYS A 18 11.49 -5.90 4.06
C LYS A 18 10.77 -4.71 3.43
N GLU A 19 11.04 -4.47 2.16
CA GLU A 19 10.47 -3.36 1.40
C GLU A 19 10.12 -3.84 -0.01
N LEU A 20 8.96 -3.38 -0.50
CA LEU A 20 8.52 -3.54 -1.88
C LEU A 20 8.16 -2.18 -2.45
N ARG A 21 8.72 -1.87 -3.61
CA ARG A 21 8.44 -0.64 -4.34
C ARG A 21 7.52 -0.96 -5.50
N VAL A 22 6.38 -0.28 -5.54
CA VAL A 22 5.36 -0.46 -6.56
C VAL A 22 5.17 0.86 -7.28
N ALA A 23 5.43 0.86 -8.59
CA ALA A 23 5.13 1.98 -9.45
C ALA A 23 3.64 1.98 -9.77
N ALA A 24 2.96 3.11 -9.55
CA ALA A 24 1.53 3.26 -9.82
C ALA A 24 1.21 4.64 -10.36
N GLY A 25 0.90 4.73 -11.66
CA GLY A 25 0.34 5.97 -12.26
C GLY A 25 1.19 7.24 -12.08
N GLY A 26 2.52 7.12 -12.06
CA GLY A 26 3.44 8.25 -11.82
C GLY A 26 3.88 8.44 -10.36
N ALA A 27 3.32 7.65 -9.45
CA ALA A 27 3.74 7.55 -8.07
C ALA A 27 4.65 6.35 -7.81
N MET A 28 5.46 6.46 -6.75
CA MET A 28 6.14 5.32 -6.13
C MET A 28 5.54 5.07 -4.75
N VAL A 29 4.97 3.89 -4.56
CA VAL A 29 4.46 3.43 -3.27
C VAL A 29 5.42 2.38 -2.72
N THR A 30 5.92 2.60 -1.51
CA THR A 30 6.76 1.65 -0.78
C THR A 30 5.92 0.96 0.29
N LEU A 31 5.76 -0.35 0.18
CA LEU A 31 5.26 -1.20 1.26
C LEU A 31 6.44 -1.67 2.09
N ARG A 32 6.43 -1.39 3.38
CA ARG A 32 7.45 -1.85 4.32
C ARG A 32 6.83 -2.84 5.30
N ARG A 33 7.44 -4.01 5.44
CA ARG A 33 7.03 -5.01 6.42
C ARG A 33 7.66 -4.72 7.78
N MET A 34 6.84 -4.64 8.81
CA MET A 34 7.23 -4.40 10.20
C MET A 34 6.55 -5.44 11.10
N GLY A 35 7.20 -6.60 11.23
CA GLY A 35 6.61 -7.78 11.89
C GLY A 35 5.34 -8.23 11.17
N ASP A 36 4.22 -8.20 11.89
CA ASP A 36 2.88 -8.57 11.42
C ASP A 36 2.10 -7.39 10.83
N SER A 37 2.75 -6.24 10.63
CA SER A 37 2.15 -5.04 10.05
C SER A 37 2.85 -4.62 8.77
N LEU A 38 2.09 -3.94 7.90
CA LEU A 38 2.62 -3.26 6.72
C LEU A 38 2.48 -1.75 6.90
N THR A 39 3.54 -1.02 6.62
CA THR A 39 3.54 0.44 6.52
C THR A 39 3.58 0.83 5.04
N CYS A 40 2.61 1.60 4.59
CA CYS A 40 2.55 2.11 3.22
C CYS A 40 3.06 3.56 3.19
N VAL A 41 4.18 3.79 2.51
CA VAL A 41 4.85 5.10 2.40
C VAL A 41 4.84 5.54 0.94
N VAL A 42 4.50 6.80 0.69
CA VAL A 42 4.62 7.41 -0.63
C VAL A 42 5.68 8.49 -0.64
N TRP A 43 6.38 8.61 -1.77
CA TRP A 43 7.37 9.65 -2.01
C TRP A 43 6.97 10.44 -3.24
N GLY A 44 6.73 11.75 -3.09
CA GLY A 44 6.34 12.61 -4.20
C GLY A 44 5.63 13.87 -3.74
N ASN A 45 5.08 14.60 -4.71
CA ASN A 45 4.15 15.68 -4.41
C ASN A 45 2.84 15.02 -3.96
N ALA A 46 2.32 15.41 -2.78
CA ALA A 46 1.08 14.89 -2.21
C ALA A 46 -0.17 15.38 -2.98
N ASP A 47 -0.17 15.15 -4.29
CA ASP A 47 -1.30 15.41 -5.16
C ASP A 47 -2.39 14.32 -4.99
N ASP A 48 -3.59 14.63 -5.48
CA ASP A 48 -4.75 13.76 -5.32
C ASP A 48 -4.53 12.37 -5.95
N ALA A 49 -3.71 12.28 -7.00
CA ALA A 49 -3.39 11.02 -7.66
C ALA A 49 -2.49 10.13 -6.79
N LEU A 50 -1.51 10.73 -6.11
CA LEU A 50 -0.64 10.04 -5.15
C LEU A 50 -1.45 9.55 -3.95
N VAL A 51 -2.31 10.40 -3.39
CA VAL A 51 -3.17 10.06 -2.25
C VAL A 51 -4.14 8.93 -2.61
N ALA A 52 -4.78 9.01 -3.77
CA ALA A 52 -5.68 7.95 -4.25
C ALA A 52 -4.93 6.63 -4.49
N SER A 53 -3.71 6.69 -5.05
CA SER A 53 -2.88 5.49 -5.25
C SER A 53 -2.49 4.88 -3.91
N TRP A 54 -1.98 5.68 -2.98
CA TRP A 54 -1.65 5.25 -1.62
C TRP A 54 -2.84 4.56 -0.92
N GLY A 55 -4.02 5.19 -0.96
CA GLY A 55 -5.24 4.63 -0.37
C GLY A 55 -5.59 3.26 -0.97
N ARG A 56 -5.47 3.10 -2.29
CA ARG A 56 -5.70 1.80 -2.95
C ARG A 56 -4.73 0.73 -2.49
N PHE A 57 -3.45 1.04 -2.28
CA PHE A 57 -2.48 0.07 -1.75
C PHE A 57 -2.77 -0.31 -0.30
N VAL A 58 -3.09 0.67 0.55
CA VAL A 58 -3.48 0.41 1.95
C VAL A 58 -4.68 -0.52 2.01
N TRP A 59 -5.72 -0.22 1.23
CA TRP A 59 -6.91 -1.06 1.09
C TRP A 59 -6.56 -2.47 0.59
N ALA A 60 -5.79 -2.57 -0.50
CA ALA A 60 -5.46 -3.85 -1.12
C ALA A 60 -4.67 -4.76 -0.17
N CYS A 61 -3.72 -4.21 0.59
CA CYS A 61 -2.98 -4.96 1.59
C CYS A 61 -3.90 -5.50 2.69
N ALA A 62 -4.80 -4.68 3.22
CA ALA A 62 -5.74 -5.11 4.25
C ALA A 62 -6.73 -6.15 3.71
N ALA A 63 -7.26 -5.96 2.49
CA ALA A 63 -8.19 -6.89 1.86
C ALA A 63 -7.54 -8.25 1.55
N ALA A 64 -6.32 -8.27 1.00
CA ALA A 64 -5.61 -9.50 0.66
C ALA A 64 -5.10 -10.26 1.89
N GLY A 65 -4.75 -9.53 2.95
CA GLY A 65 -4.28 -10.12 4.21
C GLY A 65 -5.37 -10.41 5.24
N GLU A 66 -6.65 -10.20 4.90
CA GLU A 66 -7.78 -10.26 5.85
C GLU A 66 -7.54 -9.41 7.12
N GLY A 67 -6.82 -8.30 6.95
CA GLY A 67 -6.35 -7.43 8.02
C GLY A 67 -7.23 -6.20 8.24
N VAL A 68 -6.71 -5.28 9.06
CA VAL A 68 -7.34 -3.99 9.38
C VAL A 68 -6.42 -2.83 9.00
N VAL A 69 -7.02 -1.68 8.74
CA VAL A 69 -6.30 -0.41 8.54
C VAL A 69 -6.37 0.39 9.83
N VAL A 70 -5.21 0.80 10.36
CA VAL A 70 -5.15 1.68 11.53
C VAL A 70 -5.19 3.13 11.05
N VAL A 71 -6.26 3.84 11.38
CA VAL A 71 -6.43 5.28 11.15
C VAL A 71 -6.46 6.02 12.49
N GLU A 72 -6.48 7.35 12.48
CA GLU A 72 -6.46 8.16 13.71
C GLU A 72 -7.60 7.84 14.68
N THR A 73 -8.78 7.49 14.15
CA THR A 73 -9.98 7.16 14.93
C THR A 73 -10.00 5.71 15.44
N GLY A 74 -9.04 4.88 15.03
CA GLY A 74 -8.94 3.47 15.42
C GLY A 74 -8.71 2.53 14.24
N ALA A 75 -8.85 1.23 14.49
CA ALA A 75 -8.76 0.22 13.44
C ALA A 75 -10.10 0.08 12.70
N VAL A 76 -10.06 0.05 11.38
CA VAL A 76 -11.22 -0.15 10.50
C VAL A 76 -11.00 -1.33 9.56
N SER A 77 -12.08 -1.96 9.11
CA SER A 77 -11.98 -3.02 8.11
C SER A 77 -11.54 -2.46 6.75
N ALA A 78 -11.03 -3.33 5.87
CA ALA A 78 -10.73 -2.93 4.49
C ALA A 78 -11.97 -2.36 3.77
N SER A 79 -13.17 -2.91 4.03
CA SER A 79 -14.41 -2.45 3.41
C SER A 79 -14.80 -1.05 3.89
N ASP A 80 -14.71 -0.79 5.19
CA ASP A 80 -15.00 0.53 5.76
C ASP A 80 -14.00 1.56 5.25
N PHE A 81 -12.71 1.19 5.19
CA PHE A 81 -11.67 2.06 4.66
C PHE A 81 -11.91 2.40 3.18
N ALA A 82 -12.37 1.44 2.37
CA ALA A 82 -12.69 1.67 0.97
C ALA A 82 -13.83 2.69 0.81
N GLN A 83 -14.87 2.59 1.63
CA GLN A 83 -15.97 3.56 1.63
C GLN A 83 -15.51 4.96 2.04
N LEU A 84 -14.70 5.06 3.11
CA LEU A 84 -14.16 6.33 3.59
C LEU A 84 -13.23 7.01 2.56
N SER A 85 -12.55 6.22 1.74
CA SER A 85 -11.54 6.70 0.78
C SER A 85 -12.03 6.73 -0.67
N ASP A 86 -13.33 6.51 -0.93
CA ASP A 86 -13.94 6.36 -2.27
C ASP A 86 -13.17 5.38 -3.19
N ILE A 87 -12.70 4.28 -2.61
CA ILE A 87 -12.01 3.22 -3.35
C ILE A 87 -13.06 2.26 -3.88
N ARG A 88 -13.10 2.10 -5.21
CA ARG A 88 -13.91 1.09 -5.90
C ARG A 88 -13.02 -0.11 -6.24
N PRO A 89 -13.25 -1.28 -5.64
CA PRO A 89 -12.60 -2.52 -6.06
C PRO A 89 -12.85 -2.75 -7.55
N ALA A 90 -11.84 -3.26 -8.25
CA ALA A 90 -11.96 -3.64 -9.66
C ALA A 90 -12.88 -4.85 -9.84
#